data_AF-A0A6B3GYE0-F1
#
_entry.id   AF-A0A6B3GYE0-F1
#
_cell.length_a   1.000
_cell.length_b   1.000
_cell.length_c   1.000
_cell.angle_alpha   90.00
_cell.angle_beta   90.00
_cell.angle_gamma   90.00
#
_symmetry.space_group_name_H-M   'P 1'
#
loop_
_entity.id
_entity.type
_entity.pdbx_description
1 polymer ?
#
loop_
_entity_poly.entity_id
_entity_poly.type
_entity_poly.pdbx_seq_one_letter_code
_entity_poly.pdbx_strand_id
1 'polypeptide(L)'
;MSGTDDAKRRLRRELLAVRSRLTGEDARETAAVLARHALLLPELAGAGTVAAYVSVGGEPGTRALLEELRARGTRVLLPVLLPDDDLDWAVYEGPDSLAEVGRAGRLTLREPSGPRLGPEAVTGVDAVLLP
;
A
#
# COMPACT_ATOMS: atom_id res chain seq x y z
N MET A 1 -6.61 25.69 -16.14
CA MET A 1 -6.47 24.37 -15.47
C MET A 1 -7.84 23.93 -14.94
N SER A 2 -8.77 23.60 -15.84
CA SER A 2 -10.14 24.14 -15.71
C SER A 2 -11.29 23.16 -16.07
N GLY A 3 -11.34 21.98 -15.45
CA GLY A 3 -12.55 21.13 -15.52
C GLY A 3 -12.29 19.66 -15.20
N THR A 4 -11.16 19.13 -15.67
CA THR A 4 -10.73 17.75 -15.37
C THR A 4 -10.37 17.57 -13.89
N ASP A 5 -9.71 18.56 -13.28
CA ASP A 5 -9.34 18.50 -11.86
C ASP A 5 -10.56 18.54 -10.94
N ASP A 6 -11.61 19.30 -11.32
CA ASP A 6 -12.88 19.33 -10.60
C ASP A 6 -13.66 18.03 -10.73
N ALA A 7 -13.69 17.44 -11.94
CA ALA A 7 -14.29 16.13 -12.15
C ALA A 7 -13.59 15.04 -11.33
N LYS A 8 -12.25 15.01 -11.33
CA LYS A 8 -11.45 14.07 -10.51
C LYS A 8 -11.72 14.27 -9.01
N ARG A 9 -11.76 15.51 -8.53
CA ARG A 9 -12.08 15.82 -7.13
C ARG A 9 -13.47 15.34 -6.74
N ARG A 10 -14.48 15.56 -7.60
CA ARG A 10 -15.85 15.11 -7.36
C ARG A 10 -15.93 13.59 -7.29
N LEU A 11 -15.40 12.89 -8.30
CA LEU A 11 -15.39 11.44 -8.34
C LEU A 11 -14.66 10.83 -7.13
N ARG A 12 -13.51 11.39 -6.74
CA ARG A 12 -12.79 10.95 -5.54
C ARG A 12 -13.64 11.06 -4.28
N ARG A 13 -14.36 12.17 -4.09
CA ARG A 13 -15.25 12.32 -2.93
C ARG A 13 -16.38 11.29 -2.93
N GLU A 14 -16.99 11.03 -4.09
CA GLU A 14 -18.06 10.04 -4.23
C GLU A 14 -17.57 8.63 -3.89
N LEU A 15 -16.43 8.21 -4.46
CA LEU A 15 -15.83 6.90 -4.18
C LEU A 15 -15.43 6.75 -2.71
N LEU A 16 -14.86 7.78 -2.09
CA LEU A 16 -14.53 7.76 -0.67
C LEU A 16 -15.78 7.67 0.22
N ALA A 17 -16.87 8.34 -0.14
CA ALA A 17 -18.14 8.29 0.59
C ALA A 17 -18.85 6.93 0.46
N VAL A 18 -18.67 6.23 -0.66
CA VAL A 18 -19.12 4.83 -0.79
C VAL A 18 -18.26 3.93 0.09
N ARG A 19 -16.93 4.07 0.01
CA ARG A 19 -15.97 3.26 0.78
C ARG A 19 -16.15 3.41 2.29
N SER A 20 -16.49 4.60 2.77
CA SER A 20 -16.73 4.85 4.20
C SER A 20 -17.97 4.16 4.77
N ARG A 21 -18.83 3.57 3.93
CA ARG A 21 -20.02 2.82 4.36
C ARG A 21 -19.74 1.33 4.58
N LEU A 22 -18.57 0.83 4.18
CA LEU A 22 -18.17 -0.55 4.42
C LEU A 22 -18.00 -0.78 5.92
N THR A 23 -18.53 -1.90 6.42
CA THR A 23 -18.27 -2.28 7.80
C THR A 23 -16.82 -2.77 7.94
N GLY A 24 -16.31 -2.77 9.17
CA GLY A 24 -14.99 -3.34 9.44
C GLY A 24 -14.90 -4.84 9.15
N GLU A 25 -16.03 -5.55 9.13
CA GLU A 25 -16.10 -6.97 8.74
C GLU A 25 -15.99 -7.13 7.22
N ASP A 26 -16.80 -6.40 6.45
CA ASP A 26 -16.75 -6.39 4.99
C ASP A 26 -15.33 -6.06 4.48
N ALA A 27 -14.69 -5.08 5.10
CA ALA A 27 -13.33 -4.67 4.75
C ALA A 27 -12.30 -5.79 5.01
N ARG A 28 -12.45 -6.57 6.09
CA ARG A 28 -11.56 -7.70 6.40
C ARG A 28 -11.79 -8.89 5.47
N GLU A 29 -13.04 -9.23 5.19
CA GLU A 29 -13.36 -10.31 4.25
C GLU A 29 -12.86 -9.98 2.85
N THR A 30 -13.15 -8.76 2.38
CA THR A 30 -12.68 -8.25 1.08
C THR A 30 -11.15 -8.27 1.01
N ALA A 31 -10.45 -7.84 2.08
CA ALA A 31 -9.00 -7.90 2.15
C ALA A 31 -8.44 -9.32 1.99
N ALA A 32 -9.04 -10.30 2.68
CA ALA A 32 -8.62 -11.70 2.58
C ALA A 32 -8.86 -12.27 1.17
N VAL A 33 -9.99 -11.94 0.54
CA VAL A 33 -10.30 -12.32 -0.84
C VAL A 33 -9.29 -11.71 -1.81
N LEU A 34 -9.06 -10.39 -1.73
CA LEU A 34 -8.11 -9.69 -2.60
C LEU A 34 -6.68 -10.21 -2.44
N ALA A 35 -6.22 -10.49 -1.22
CA ALA A 35 -4.91 -11.07 -0.98
C ALA A 35 -4.77 -12.43 -1.68
N ARG A 36 -5.76 -13.33 -1.55
CA ARG A 36 -5.74 -14.63 -2.23
C ARG A 36 -5.69 -14.47 -3.75
N HIS A 37 -6.50 -13.58 -4.33
CA HIS A 37 -6.50 -13.36 -5.77
C HIS A 37 -5.20 -12.73 -6.27
N ALA A 38 -4.64 -11.76 -5.55
CA ALA A 38 -3.36 -11.15 -5.90
C ALA A 38 -2.25 -12.20 -5.99
N LEU A 39 -2.20 -13.15 -5.03
CA LEU A 39 -1.19 -14.21 -5.01
C LEU A 39 -1.33 -15.24 -6.14
N LEU A 40 -2.44 -15.24 -6.88
CA LEU A 40 -2.64 -16.07 -8.07
C LEU A 40 -2.17 -15.39 -9.35
N LEU A 41 -1.87 -14.08 -9.30
CA LEU A 41 -1.37 -13.35 -10.45
C LEU A 41 0.05 -13.83 -10.79
N PRO A 42 0.34 -14.20 -12.06
CA PRO A 42 1.68 -14.64 -12.47
C PRO A 42 2.79 -13.65 -12.09
N GLU A 43 2.48 -12.35 -12.16
CA GLU A 43 3.39 -11.25 -11.83
C GLU A 43 3.82 -11.27 -10.36
N LEU A 44 2.98 -11.76 -9.45
CA LEU A 44 3.31 -11.90 -8.03
C LEU A 44 3.79 -13.31 -7.67
N ALA A 45 3.26 -14.33 -8.34
CA ALA A 45 3.59 -15.72 -8.05
C ALA A 45 5.07 -16.04 -8.29
N GLY A 46 5.71 -15.38 -9.26
CA GLY A 46 7.13 -15.53 -9.59
C GLY A 46 8.04 -14.40 -9.11
N ALA A 47 7.52 -13.39 -8.41
CA ALA A 47 8.29 -12.20 -8.04
C ALA A 47 9.31 -12.47 -6.92
N GLY A 48 10.56 -12.07 -7.16
CA GLY A 48 11.60 -12.03 -6.14
C GLY A 48 11.53 -10.77 -5.28
N THR A 49 11.13 -9.63 -5.86
CA THR A 49 10.90 -8.36 -5.16
C THR A 49 9.61 -7.68 -5.60
N VAL A 50 8.79 -7.23 -4.65
CA VAL A 50 7.53 -6.51 -4.90
C VAL A 50 7.52 -5.20 -4.13
N ALA A 51 7.17 -4.11 -4.81
CA ALA A 51 6.78 -2.87 -4.14
C ALA A 51 5.29 -2.90 -3.82
N ALA A 52 4.91 -2.59 -2.58
CA ALA A 52 3.53 -2.61 -2.12
C ALA A 52 3.27 -1.46 -1.14
N TYR A 53 2.08 -1.38 -0.57
CA TYR A 53 1.71 -0.35 0.41
C TYR A 53 1.04 -0.98 1.63
N VAL A 54 1.05 -0.25 2.75
CA VAL A 54 0.25 -0.58 3.93
C VAL A 54 -1.06 0.19 3.86
N SER A 55 -2.19 -0.51 3.73
CA SER A 55 -3.51 0.12 3.71
C SER A 55 -3.77 0.92 4.97
N VAL A 56 -4.42 2.07 4.83
CA VAL A 56 -4.85 2.92 5.95
C VAL A 56 -6.30 3.39 5.77
N GLY A 57 -6.96 3.75 6.87
CA GLY A 57 -8.36 4.20 6.83
C GLY A 57 -9.32 3.09 6.39
N GLY A 58 -10.22 3.41 5.45
CA GLY A 58 -11.27 2.50 4.95
C GLY A 58 -10.85 1.59 3.78
N GLU A 59 -9.56 1.40 3.56
CA GLU A 59 -9.04 0.49 2.52
C GLU A 59 -9.16 -0.99 2.93
N PRO A 60 -9.40 -1.91 1.97
CA PRO A 60 -9.14 -3.32 2.22
C PRO A 60 -7.68 -3.49 2.66
N GLY A 61 -7.46 -4.18 3.79
CA GLY A 61 -6.14 -4.34 4.38
C GLY A 61 -5.17 -5.14 3.50
N THR A 62 -4.01 -4.58 3.17
CA THR A 62 -2.92 -5.30 2.49
C THR A 62 -2.13 -6.22 3.41
N ARG A 63 -2.32 -6.14 4.74
CA ARG A 63 -1.49 -6.85 5.73
C ARG A 63 -1.33 -8.36 5.44
N ALA A 64 -2.43 -9.06 5.16
CA ALA A 64 -2.39 -10.49 4.87
C ALA A 64 -1.57 -10.81 3.61
N LEU A 65 -1.66 -9.96 2.58
CA LEU A 65 -0.87 -10.09 1.36
C LEU A 65 0.62 -9.87 1.64
N LEU A 66 0.98 -8.84 2.42
CA LEU A 66 2.37 -8.54 2.76
C LEU A 66 3.02 -9.66 3.58
N GLU A 67 2.31 -10.20 4.56
CA GLU A 67 2.77 -11.32 5.39
C GLU A 67 3.00 -12.59 4.55
N GLU A 68 2.08 -12.90 3.62
CA GLU A 68 2.17 -14.08 2.76
C GLU A 68 3.30 -13.95 1.71
N LEU A 69 3.47 -12.78 1.08
CA LEU A 69 4.61 -12.51 0.19
C LEU A 69 5.94 -12.72 0.93
N ARG A 70 6.07 -12.16 2.13
CA ARG A 70 7.27 -12.33 2.96
C ARG A 70 7.49 -13.79 3.37
N ALA A 71 6.44 -14.51 3.75
CA ALA A 71 6.52 -15.91 4.15
C ALA A 71 7.03 -16.82 3.02
N ARG A 72 6.79 -16.45 1.76
CA ARG A 72 7.31 -17.15 0.56
C ARG A 72 8.73 -16.75 0.17
N GLY A 73 9.33 -15.80 0.90
CA GLY A 73 10.67 -15.29 0.61
C GLY A 73 10.72 -14.14 -0.39
N THR A 74 9.58 -13.61 -0.83
CA THR A 74 9.54 -12.40 -1.66
C THR A 74 10.00 -11.20 -0.83
N ARG A 75 10.95 -10.44 -1.35
CA ARG A 75 11.39 -9.19 -0.75
C ARG A 75 10.32 -8.11 -0.99
N VAL A 76 9.75 -7.57 0.08
CA VAL A 76 8.70 -6.55 -0.01
C VAL A 76 9.29 -5.17 0.29
N LEU A 77 9.13 -4.23 -0.65
CA LEU A 77 9.44 -2.81 -0.44
C LEU A 77 8.16 -2.05 -0.10
N LEU A 78 8.22 -1.25 0.96
CA LEU A 78 7.12 -0.35 1.35
C LEU A 78 7.56 1.11 1.21
N PRO A 79 6.63 2.00 0.83
CA PRO A 79 6.92 3.40 0.64
C PRO A 79 7.17 4.09 1.97
N VAL A 80 8.02 5.11 1.90
CA VAL A 80 8.29 6.10 2.93
C VAL A 80 8.04 7.44 2.28
N LEU A 81 7.08 8.20 2.80
CA LEU A 81 6.74 9.47 2.18
C LEU A 81 7.75 10.55 2.59
N LEU A 82 8.38 11.18 1.61
CA LEU A 82 9.33 12.26 1.82
C LEU A 82 8.61 13.62 2.02
N PRO A 83 9.30 14.66 2.52
CA PRO A 83 8.69 15.98 2.76
C PRO A 83 8.10 16.67 1.52
N ASP A 84 8.58 16.31 0.34
CA ASP A 84 8.17 16.83 -0.98
C ASP A 84 7.08 15.97 -1.65
N ASP A 85 6.48 15.03 -0.92
CA ASP A 85 5.51 14.05 -1.41
C ASP A 85 6.07 12.97 -2.35
N ASP A 86 7.40 12.91 -2.56
CA ASP A 86 8.04 11.78 -3.23
C ASP A 86 8.13 10.55 -2.32
N LEU A 87 8.40 9.39 -2.94
CA LEU A 87 8.52 8.12 -2.24
C LEU A 87 9.99 7.69 -2.18
N ASP A 88 10.47 7.47 -0.96
CA ASP A 88 11.59 6.58 -0.69
C ASP A 88 11.04 5.17 -0.36
N TRP A 89 11.92 4.19 -0.25
CA TRP A 89 11.55 2.80 -0.06
C TRP A 89 12.43 2.14 1.00
N ALA A 90 11.84 1.26 1.79
CA ALA A 90 12.60 0.38 2.66
C ALA A 90 11.96 -1.02 2.69
N VAL A 91 12.77 -2.00 3.11
CA VAL A 91 12.32 -3.39 3.20
C VAL A 91 11.33 -3.54 4.35
N TYR A 92 10.26 -4.29 4.10
CA TYR A 92 9.33 -4.74 5.12
C TYR A 92 9.85 -6.01 5.80
N GLU A 93 10.25 -5.88 7.07
CA GLU A 93 10.78 -6.99 7.87
C GLU A 93 9.73 -7.66 8.75
N GLY A 94 8.49 -7.15 8.73
CA GLY A 94 7.35 -7.68 9.47
C GLY A 94 6.55 -6.58 10.17
N PRO A 95 5.43 -6.91 10.84
CA PRO A 95 4.56 -5.92 11.47
C PRO A 95 5.29 -4.99 12.46
N ASP A 96 6.26 -5.53 13.19
CA ASP A 96 7.03 -4.80 14.20
C ASP A 96 8.07 -3.85 13.59
N SER A 97 8.33 -3.95 12.28
CA SER A 97 9.21 -3.04 11.55
C SER A 97 8.47 -1.80 11.00
N LEU A 98 7.22 -1.58 11.40
CA LEU A 98 6.41 -0.44 10.96
C LEU A 98 6.29 0.60 12.07
N ALA A 99 6.61 1.85 11.73
CA ALA A 99 6.38 3.00 12.59
C ALA A 99 5.14 3.78 12.12
N GLU A 100 4.36 4.28 13.08
CA GLU A 100 3.24 5.17 12.77
C GLU A 100 3.76 6.59 12.55
N VAL A 101 3.45 7.16 11.39
CA VAL A 101 3.91 8.49 10.97
C VAL A 101 2.70 9.37 10.68
N GLY A 102 2.45 10.33 11.56
CA GLY A 102 1.40 11.33 11.39
C GLY A 102 1.91 12.59 10.69
N ARG A 103 1.13 13.12 9.74
CA ARG A 103 1.35 14.45 9.16
C ARG A 103 0.10 15.29 9.38
N ALA A 104 0.27 16.57 9.74
CA ALA A 104 -0.85 17.46 10.05
C ALA A 104 -1.86 17.50 8.90
N GLY A 105 -3.15 17.28 9.20
CA GLY A 105 -4.22 17.27 8.20
C GLY A 105 -4.25 16.05 7.27
N ARG A 106 -3.46 15.01 7.52
CA ARG A 106 -3.41 13.77 6.74
C ARG A 106 -3.65 12.54 7.61
N LEU A 107 -3.96 11.41 6.96
CA LEU A 107 -4.06 10.12 7.64
C LEU A 107 -2.70 9.71 8.21
N THR A 108 -2.70 9.10 9.40
CA THR A 108 -1.52 8.45 9.97
C THR A 108 -1.13 7.29 9.08
N LEU A 109 0.11 7.30 8.59
CA LEU A 109 0.68 6.24 7.77
C LEU A 109 1.43 5.23 8.63
N ARG A 110 1.70 4.06 8.06
CA ARG A 110 2.61 3.06 8.62
C ARG A 110 3.76 2.86 7.65
N GLU A 111 4.92 3.35 8.05
CA GLU A 111 6.12 3.36 7.21
C GLU A 111 7.14 2.36 7.76
N PRO A 112 7.90 1.64 6.91
CA PRO A 112 8.99 0.79 7.38
C PRO A 112 10.03 1.63 8.13
N SER A 113 10.55 1.12 9.25
CA SER A 113 11.56 1.79 10.08
C SER A 113 13.01 1.41 9.73
N GLY A 114 13.18 0.47 8.78
CA GLY A 114 14.49 0.02 8.31
C GLY A 114 15.23 1.04 7.44
N PRO A 115 16.47 0.70 7.03
CA PRO A 115 17.30 1.56 6.19
C PRO A 115 16.60 1.96 4.89
N ARG A 116 16.73 3.24 4.53
CA ARG A 116 16.22 3.80 3.27
C ARG A 116 17.06 3.29 2.09
N LEU A 117 16.39 2.93 1.01
CA LEU A 117 17.01 2.40 -0.21
C LEU A 117 17.12 3.46 -1.31
N GLY A 118 16.44 4.59 -1.16
CA GLY A 118 16.36 5.67 -2.13
C GLY A 118 15.14 5.56 -3.05
N PRO A 119 14.72 6.67 -3.68
CA PRO A 119 13.55 6.70 -4.56
C PRO A 119 13.62 5.74 -5.74
N GLU A 120 14.82 5.50 -6.27
CA GLU A 120 15.04 4.63 -7.43
C GLU A 120 14.84 3.13 -7.13
N ALA A 121 14.75 2.74 -5.86
CA ALA A 121 14.64 1.33 -5.48
C ALA A 121 13.43 0.62 -6.09
N VAL A 122 12.33 1.36 -6.35
CA VAL A 122 11.14 0.82 -7.00
C VAL A 122 11.37 0.42 -8.45
N THR A 123 12.37 0.97 -9.13
CA THR A 123 12.63 0.66 -10.55
C THR A 123 13.20 -0.75 -10.75
N GLY A 124 13.72 -1.36 -9.69
CA GLY A 124 14.33 -2.69 -9.72
C GLY A 124 13.42 -3.81 -9.18
N VAL A 125 12.13 -3.56 -8.96
CA VAL A 125 11.19 -4.58 -8.48
C VAL A 125 10.51 -5.30 -9.64
N ASP A 126 10.02 -6.52 -9.40
CA ASP A 126 9.34 -7.32 -10.43
C ASP A 126 7.88 -6.88 -10.60
N ALA A 127 7.25 -6.36 -9.55
CA ALA A 127 5.87 -5.85 -9.57
C ALA A 127 5.65 -4.70 -8.58
N VAL A 128 4.73 -3.79 -8.93
CA VAL A 128 4.28 -2.68 -8.08
C VAL A 128 2.78 -2.80 -7.84
N LEU A 129 2.37 -2.91 -6.58
CA LEU A 129 0.97 -2.87 -6.16
C LEU A 129 0.59 -1.45 -5.74
N LEU A 130 -0.47 -0.92 -6.35
CA LEU A 130 -0.94 0.45 -6.14
C LEU A 130 -2.25 0.49 -5.33
N PRO A 131 -2.41 1.50 -4.45
CA PRO A 131 -3.65 1.74 -3.67
C PRO A 131 -4.78 2.36 -4.48
#